data_AF-A0A076NIH2-F1
#
_entry.id   AF-A0A076NIH2-F1
#
_cell.length_a   1.000
_cell.length_b   1.000
_cell.length_c   1.000
_cell.angle_alpha   90.00
_cell.angle_beta   90.00
_cell.angle_gamma   90.00
#
_symmetry.space_group_name_H-M   'P 1'
#
loop_
_entity.id
_entity.type
_entity.pdbx_description
1 polymer ?
#
loop_
_entity_poly.entity_id
_entity_poly.type
_entity_poly.pdbx_seq_one_letter_code
_entity_poly.pdbx_strand_id
1 'polypeptide(L)'
;MVVTSTQWVDPDSSEVVESAEVAEPGGDTEAPADAEAPADTAENLPVVVDSNGDLLVTGNVEAWSTEQARKGRPTPSDEDPNNVYYVLVFDSPVNITANKAGSQVAQESPFARLGSVQHWDFGTSDNTNGWDEYVGKRVWLRVSPNHFSYSSDASLPFGSQLMLDDNAEVGIEVLNYPPLNNRTPDRTVGP
;
A
#
# COMPACT_ATOMS: atom_id res chain seq x y z
N MET A 1 41.57 -1.69 5.82
CA MET A 1 41.61 -2.73 4.76
C MET A 1 41.37 -4.05 5.47
N VAL A 2 40.34 -4.85 5.18
CA VAL A 2 39.91 -5.39 3.88
C VAL A 2 38.38 -5.53 3.86
N VAL A 3 37.80 -5.32 2.67
CA VAL A 3 36.40 -5.57 2.27
C VAL A 3 36.25 -7.02 1.82
N THR A 4 35.15 -7.67 2.18
CA THR A 4 34.63 -8.90 1.54
C THR A 4 33.11 -8.88 1.73
N SER A 5 32.25 -8.78 0.71
CA SER A 5 31.76 -9.87 -0.18
C SER A 5 30.21 -9.69 -0.22
N THR A 6 29.42 -10.07 -1.22
CA THR A 6 29.62 -10.82 -2.46
C THR A 6 28.47 -10.47 -3.42
N GLN A 7 28.83 -10.48 -4.69
CA GLN A 7 28.06 -10.32 -5.92
C GLN A 7 26.99 -11.40 -6.15
N TRP A 8 25.96 -11.02 -6.89
CA TRP A 8 24.81 -11.81 -7.35
C TRP A 8 25.18 -12.99 -8.28
N VAL A 9 24.37 -14.06 -8.22
CA VAL A 9 24.37 -15.17 -9.19
C VAL A 9 23.03 -15.17 -9.93
N ASP A 10 23.13 -15.14 -11.27
CA ASP A 10 22.01 -15.18 -12.22
C ASP A 10 21.56 -16.62 -12.57
N PRO A 11 20.36 -16.76 -13.16
CA PRO A 11 19.58 -17.99 -13.29
C PRO A 11 19.76 -18.66 -14.66
N ASP A 12 19.89 -20.00 -14.69
CA ASP A 12 19.27 -20.97 -15.62
C ASP A 12 20.00 -22.32 -15.47
N SER A 13 19.31 -23.40 -15.05
CA SER A 13 19.65 -24.76 -15.49
C SER A 13 18.55 -25.75 -15.12
N SER A 14 18.14 -26.51 -16.13
CA SER A 14 16.98 -27.41 -16.17
C SER A 14 17.19 -28.78 -15.50
N GLU A 15 16.06 -29.48 -15.28
CA GLU A 15 15.84 -30.94 -15.36
C GLU A 15 15.98 -31.88 -14.12
N VAL A 16 14.80 -32.36 -13.66
CA VAL A 16 14.29 -33.74 -13.35
C VAL A 16 14.84 -34.69 -12.26
N VAL A 17 13.88 -35.55 -11.83
CA VAL A 17 13.85 -36.84 -11.08
C VAL A 17 14.05 -36.82 -9.55
N GLU A 18 13.49 -37.71 -8.72
CA GLU A 18 12.34 -38.63 -8.63
C GLU A 18 12.52 -39.33 -7.26
N SER A 19 11.43 -39.62 -6.53
CA SER A 19 11.25 -40.63 -5.46
C SER A 19 12.26 -40.79 -4.30
N ALA A 20 11.77 -40.70 -3.05
CA ALA A 20 11.59 -41.86 -2.14
C ALA A 20 11.45 -41.45 -0.65
N GLU A 21 10.71 -42.31 0.05
CA GLU A 21 10.16 -42.27 1.41
C GLU A 21 11.17 -42.65 2.53
N VAL A 22 10.79 -42.36 3.80
CA VAL A 22 11.02 -43.15 5.05
C VAL A 22 11.91 -42.58 6.18
N ALA A 23 11.25 -42.47 7.35
CA ALA A 23 11.67 -42.73 8.76
C ALA A 23 12.22 -41.62 9.69
N GLU A 24 11.43 -41.38 10.74
CA GLU A 24 11.78 -40.88 12.09
C GLU A 24 12.52 -42.00 12.90
N PRO A 25 12.89 -41.89 14.21
CA PRO A 25 12.63 -40.84 15.22
C PRO A 25 13.78 -40.53 16.22
N GLY A 26 13.57 -39.56 17.11
CA GLY A 26 14.13 -39.62 18.47
C GLY A 26 14.50 -38.29 19.12
N GLY A 27 14.08 -38.11 20.39
CA GLY A 27 14.82 -37.33 21.37
C GLY A 27 14.03 -36.24 22.10
N ASP A 28 13.38 -36.63 23.19
CA ASP A 28 12.75 -35.79 24.21
C ASP A 28 13.75 -34.80 24.84
N THR A 29 13.36 -33.53 25.07
CA THR A 29 13.79 -32.73 26.24
C THR A 29 12.89 -31.49 26.40
N GLU A 30 12.38 -31.34 27.61
CA GLU A 30 11.50 -30.27 28.12
C GLU A 30 12.08 -28.85 28.01
N ALA A 31 11.15 -27.88 27.93
CA ALA A 31 11.37 -26.45 27.96
C ALA A 31 12.09 -25.97 29.24
N PRO A 32 12.60 -24.73 29.24
CA PRO A 32 11.73 -23.69 29.79
C PRO A 32 11.62 -22.45 28.91
N ALA A 33 10.47 -21.82 29.07
CA ALA A 33 10.09 -20.56 28.45
C ALA A 33 11.10 -19.46 28.75
N ASP A 34 11.72 -18.94 27.69
CA ASP A 34 12.16 -17.55 27.66
C ASP A 34 11.06 -16.78 26.92
N ALA A 35 10.33 -15.98 27.68
CA ALA A 35 9.36 -15.05 27.15
C ALA A 35 10.12 -13.98 26.36
N GLU A 36 10.40 -14.24 25.09
CA GLU A 36 10.73 -13.19 24.14
C GLU A 36 9.50 -12.28 24.08
N ALA A 37 9.63 -11.12 24.73
CA ALA A 37 8.76 -9.98 24.52
C ALA A 37 8.57 -9.82 23.00
N PRO A 38 7.34 -9.63 22.49
CA PRO A 38 7.20 -9.32 21.08
C PRO A 38 7.96 -8.01 20.88
N ALA A 39 9.05 -8.08 20.10
CA ALA A 39 9.70 -6.90 19.59
C ALA A 39 8.63 -6.16 18.79
N ASP A 40 8.07 -5.13 19.40
CA ASP A 40 7.22 -4.12 18.79
C ASP A 40 8.10 -3.35 17.81
N THR A 41 8.37 -4.02 16.70
CA THR A 41 8.92 -3.45 15.50
C THR A 41 7.87 -3.72 14.45
N ALA A 42 6.73 -3.03 14.60
CA ALA A 42 6.03 -2.54 13.43
C ALA A 42 6.98 -1.54 12.74
N GLU A 43 8.06 -2.07 12.15
CA GLU A 43 8.79 -1.36 11.11
C GLU A 43 7.70 -0.97 10.10
N ASN A 44 7.66 0.32 9.79
CA ASN A 44 6.67 0.97 8.95
C ASN A 44 6.72 0.39 7.52
N LEU A 45 6.29 -0.86 7.38
CA LEU A 45 6.15 -1.57 6.12
C LEU A 45 4.95 -0.95 5.38
N PRO A 46 5.06 -0.75 4.07
CA PRO A 46 4.07 0.00 3.30
C PRO A 46 2.70 -0.70 3.26
N VAL A 47 2.67 -2.01 3.49
CA VAL A 47 1.48 -2.79 3.84
C VAL A 47 1.78 -3.83 4.90
N VAL A 48 0.86 -3.96 5.85
CA VAL A 48 0.77 -5.11 6.76
C VAL A 48 -0.67 -5.60 6.81
N VAL A 49 -0.86 -6.91 7.00
CA VAL A 49 -2.19 -7.48 7.29
C VAL A 49 -2.27 -7.63 8.80
N ASP A 50 -3.25 -6.99 9.44
CA ASP A 50 -3.40 -7.13 10.90
C ASP A 50 -4.12 -8.43 11.28
N SER A 51 -4.18 -8.72 12.58
CA SER A 51 -4.78 -9.93 13.15
C SER A 51 -6.23 -10.20 12.73
N ASN A 52 -6.97 -9.18 12.30
CA ASN A 52 -8.34 -9.28 11.79
C ASN A 52 -8.41 -9.48 10.26
N GLY A 53 -7.27 -9.52 9.57
CA GLY A 53 -7.20 -9.68 8.12
C GLY A 53 -7.38 -8.39 7.32
N ASP A 54 -7.42 -7.22 7.97
CA ASP A 54 -7.48 -5.93 7.27
C ASP A 54 -6.09 -5.55 6.75
N LEU A 55 -6.08 -4.84 5.62
CA LEU A 55 -4.89 -4.19 5.09
C LEU A 55 -4.66 -2.89 5.85
N LEU A 56 -3.46 -2.74 6.40
CA LEU A 56 -2.91 -1.49 6.89
C LEU A 56 -1.95 -0.94 5.84
N VAL A 57 -2.33 0.14 5.17
CA VAL A 57 -1.49 0.84 4.18
C VAL A 57 -1.09 2.21 4.74
N THR A 58 0.14 2.66 4.47
CA THR A 58 0.59 4.02 4.80
C THR A 58 0.82 4.85 3.54
N GLY A 59 0.44 6.12 3.59
CA GLY A 59 0.69 7.04 2.49
C GLY A 59 0.27 8.46 2.77
N ASN A 60 0.42 9.31 1.76
CA ASN A 60 -0.07 10.69 1.77
C ASN A 60 -1.39 10.77 0.99
N VAL A 61 -2.37 11.46 1.54
CA VAL A 61 -3.60 11.76 0.79
C VAL A 61 -3.34 12.98 -0.09
N GLU A 62 -3.57 12.85 -1.38
CA GLU A 62 -3.40 13.90 -2.37
C GLU A 62 -4.69 14.12 -3.17
N ALA A 63 -4.87 15.34 -3.67
CA ALA A 63 -5.90 15.68 -4.64
C ALA A 63 -5.23 15.87 -6.00
N TRP A 64 -5.58 15.04 -6.97
CA TRP A 64 -5.03 15.08 -8.32
C TRP A 64 -6.06 15.59 -9.32
N SER A 65 -5.62 16.43 -10.24
CA SER A 65 -6.40 16.78 -11.44
C SER A 65 -6.41 15.63 -12.46
N THR A 66 -7.30 15.73 -13.45
CA THR A 66 -7.33 14.85 -14.63
C THR A 66 -5.97 14.76 -15.33
N GLU A 67 -5.23 15.86 -15.43
CA GLU A 67 -3.90 15.88 -16.06
C GLU A 67 -2.87 15.07 -15.26
N GLN A 68 -2.84 15.26 -13.94
CA GLN A 68 -1.96 14.50 -13.04
C GLN A 68 -2.30 13.01 -13.05
N ALA A 69 -3.59 12.69 -13.03
CA ALA A 69 -4.11 11.32 -13.09
C ALA A 69 -3.66 10.57 -14.35
N ARG A 70 -3.66 11.27 -15.49
CA ARG A 70 -3.30 10.71 -16.78
C ARG A 70 -1.82 10.44 -16.95
N LYS A 71 -0.95 11.14 -16.21
CA LYS A 71 0.51 11.00 -16.33
C LYS A 71 0.99 11.10 -17.79
N GLY A 72 0.43 12.04 -18.55
CA GLY A 72 0.76 12.26 -19.97
C GLY A 72 0.07 11.33 -20.97
N ARG A 73 -0.79 10.40 -20.54
CA ARG A 73 -1.67 9.64 -21.44
C ARG A 73 -2.65 10.56 -22.17
N PRO A 74 -3.11 10.21 -23.39
CA PRO A 74 -4.14 10.98 -24.11
C PRO A 74 -5.43 11.11 -23.29
N THR A 75 -6.24 12.12 -23.58
CA THR A 75 -7.48 12.38 -22.83
C THR A 75 -8.42 11.24 -23.08
N PRO A 76 -8.78 10.46 -22.06
CA PRO A 76 -9.81 9.50 -22.24
C PRO A 76 -11.15 10.21 -22.38
N SER A 77 -11.91 9.88 -23.43
CA SER A 77 -13.35 10.18 -23.55
C SER A 77 -13.79 11.61 -23.15
N ASP A 78 -13.07 12.64 -23.60
CA ASP A 78 -13.38 14.05 -23.26
C ASP A 78 -13.55 14.31 -21.75
N GLU A 79 -12.77 13.60 -20.92
CA GLU A 79 -12.71 13.81 -19.48
C GLU A 79 -12.51 15.28 -19.10
N ASP A 80 -13.37 15.79 -18.22
CA ASP A 80 -13.35 17.19 -17.79
C ASP A 80 -12.04 17.49 -17.05
N PRO A 81 -11.31 18.56 -17.43
CA PRO A 81 -10.04 18.90 -16.79
C PRO A 81 -10.18 19.34 -15.33
N ASN A 82 -11.39 19.69 -14.89
CA ASN A 82 -11.68 20.11 -13.52
C ASN A 82 -12.07 18.96 -12.60
N ASN A 83 -12.04 17.70 -13.06
CA ASN A 83 -12.22 16.56 -12.16
C ASN A 83 -11.11 16.55 -11.10
N VAL A 84 -11.51 16.16 -9.89
CA VAL A 84 -10.61 16.00 -8.76
C VAL A 84 -10.67 14.55 -8.30
N TYR A 85 -9.51 13.94 -8.14
CA TYR A 85 -9.37 12.58 -7.63
C TYR A 85 -8.62 12.62 -6.31
N TYR A 86 -9.26 12.13 -5.25
CA TYR A 86 -8.59 11.93 -3.97
C TYR A 86 -7.89 10.57 -4.02
N VAL A 87 -6.59 10.57 -3.77
CA VAL A 87 -5.75 9.38 -3.84
C VAL A 87 -4.91 9.24 -2.59
N LEU A 88 -4.71 8.00 -2.14
CA LEU A 88 -3.68 7.67 -1.16
C LEU A 88 -2.44 7.25 -1.93
N VAL A 89 -1.43 8.10 -1.96
CA VAL A 89 -0.13 7.80 -2.56
C VAL A 89 0.71 7.05 -1.52
N PHE A 90 1.02 5.79 -1.82
CA PHE A 90 1.81 4.97 -0.92
C PHE A 90 3.27 5.42 -0.89
N ASP A 91 3.97 5.16 0.22
CA ASP A 91 5.40 5.45 0.34
C ASP A 91 6.27 4.73 -0.70
N SER A 92 5.83 3.54 -1.07
CA SER A 92 6.40 2.70 -2.11
C SER A 92 5.26 1.89 -2.73
N PRO A 93 5.38 1.45 -4.00
CA PRO A 93 4.40 0.57 -4.62
C PRO A 93 4.16 -0.68 -3.77
N VAL A 94 2.90 -1.11 -3.72
CA VAL A 94 2.44 -2.20 -2.86
C VAL A 94 1.68 -3.23 -3.68
N ASN A 95 1.95 -4.52 -3.45
CA ASN A 95 1.14 -5.60 -4.01
C ASN A 95 -0.14 -5.79 -3.18
N ILE A 96 -1.29 -5.48 -3.79
CA ILE A 96 -2.60 -5.59 -3.14
C ILE A 96 -3.46 -6.58 -3.93
N THR A 97 -4.02 -7.56 -3.22
CA THR A 97 -5.03 -8.47 -3.76
C THR A 97 -6.41 -7.84 -3.61
N ALA A 98 -7.09 -7.60 -4.72
CA ALA A 98 -8.39 -6.93 -4.76
C ALA A 98 -9.29 -7.51 -5.86
N ASN A 99 -10.59 -7.16 -5.82
CA ASN A 99 -11.56 -7.64 -6.81
C ASN A 99 -11.34 -6.99 -8.17
N LYS A 100 -11.21 -7.78 -9.23
CA LYS A 100 -11.12 -7.35 -10.62
C LYS A 100 -12.03 -8.21 -11.49
N ALA A 101 -13.07 -7.60 -12.06
CA ALA A 101 -14.05 -8.30 -12.90
C ALA A 101 -14.62 -9.60 -12.27
N GLY A 102 -14.89 -9.58 -10.95
CA GLY A 102 -15.46 -10.72 -10.22
C GLY A 102 -14.45 -11.80 -9.79
N SER A 103 -13.14 -11.60 -10.00
CA SER A 103 -12.07 -12.46 -9.51
C SER A 103 -11.10 -11.68 -8.63
N GLN A 104 -10.42 -12.34 -7.69
CA GLN A 104 -9.34 -11.70 -6.94
C GLN A 104 -8.06 -11.70 -7.76
N VAL A 105 -7.38 -10.55 -7.84
CA VAL A 105 -6.11 -10.38 -8.53
C VAL A 105 -5.15 -9.60 -7.64
N ALA A 106 -3.92 -10.11 -7.49
CA ALA A 106 -2.82 -9.37 -6.90
C ALA A 106 -2.13 -8.52 -7.97
N GLN A 107 -1.97 -7.23 -7.72
CA GLN A 107 -1.26 -6.32 -8.61
C GLN A 107 -0.48 -5.30 -7.76
N GLU A 108 0.68 -4.89 -8.26
CA GLU A 108 1.43 -3.80 -7.66
C GLU A 108 0.76 -2.46 -7.99
N SER A 109 0.55 -1.64 -6.97
CA SER A 109 -0.14 -0.36 -7.05
C SER A 109 0.67 0.71 -6.32
N PRO A 110 1.00 1.84 -6.96
CA PRO A 110 1.67 2.97 -6.30
C PRO A 110 0.72 3.90 -5.53
N PHE A 111 -0.59 3.77 -5.74
CA PHE A 111 -1.61 4.54 -5.04
C PHE A 111 -2.95 3.79 -5.07
N ALA A 112 -3.88 4.18 -4.21
CA ALA A 112 -5.30 3.83 -4.30
C ALA A 112 -6.13 5.10 -4.53
N ARG A 113 -7.13 5.04 -5.41
CA ARG A 113 -8.15 6.10 -5.49
C ARG A 113 -9.14 5.91 -4.35
N LEU A 114 -9.36 6.98 -3.60
CA LEU A 114 -10.19 7.00 -2.40
C LEU A 114 -11.58 7.59 -2.67
N GLY A 115 -11.64 8.56 -3.58
CA GLY A 115 -12.86 9.28 -3.93
C GLY A 115 -12.64 10.22 -5.11
N SER A 116 -13.67 10.99 -5.47
CA SER A 116 -13.55 11.98 -6.54
C SER A 116 -14.72 12.95 -6.63
N VAL A 117 -14.45 14.11 -7.22
CA VAL A 117 -15.47 14.96 -7.84
C VAL A 117 -15.30 14.87 -9.35
N GLN A 118 -16.34 14.42 -10.05
CA GLN A 118 -16.33 14.23 -11.51
C GLN A 118 -17.42 15.08 -12.15
N HIS A 119 -17.07 15.85 -13.16
CA HIS A 119 -17.94 16.69 -13.97
C HIS A 119 -18.14 16.05 -15.34
N TRP A 120 -19.37 16.12 -15.85
CA TRP A 120 -19.71 15.77 -17.23
C TRP A 120 -20.88 16.65 -17.70
N ASP A 121 -21.22 16.59 -18.98
CA ASP A 121 -22.22 17.49 -19.62
C ASP A 121 -23.59 17.54 -18.92
N PHE A 122 -23.95 16.50 -18.15
CA PHE A 122 -25.25 16.36 -17.52
C PHE A 122 -25.23 16.54 -15.99
N GLY A 123 -24.08 16.85 -15.39
CA GLY A 123 -24.01 17.10 -13.95
C GLY A 123 -22.64 16.85 -13.32
N THR A 124 -22.66 16.64 -12.01
CA THR A 124 -21.47 16.40 -11.19
C THR A 124 -21.75 15.25 -10.23
N SER A 125 -20.85 14.25 -10.19
CA SER A 125 -20.79 13.27 -9.11
C SER A 125 -19.82 13.78 -8.08
N ASP A 126 -20.26 13.84 -6.83
CA ASP A 126 -19.40 14.08 -5.69
C ASP A 126 -19.35 12.83 -4.82
N ASN A 127 -18.21 12.14 -4.90
CA ASN A 127 -17.84 11.01 -4.04
C ASN A 127 -16.60 11.39 -3.25
N THR A 128 -16.56 12.61 -2.70
CA THR A 128 -15.45 13.08 -1.86
C THR A 128 -15.35 12.27 -0.58
N ASN A 129 -16.48 11.84 0.01
CA ASN A 129 -16.54 10.97 1.19
C ASN A 129 -15.66 11.44 2.37
N GLY A 130 -15.43 12.75 2.51
CA GLY A 130 -14.60 13.34 3.57
C GLY A 130 -13.09 13.29 3.33
N TRP A 131 -12.62 12.79 2.17
CA TRP A 131 -11.20 12.70 1.87
C TRP A 131 -10.51 14.06 1.69
N ASP A 132 -11.27 15.12 1.40
CA ASP A 132 -10.77 16.49 1.30
C ASP A 132 -10.14 16.97 2.62
N GLU A 133 -10.65 16.52 3.76
CA GLU A 133 -10.11 16.86 5.09
C GLU A 133 -8.71 16.27 5.33
N TYR A 134 -8.33 15.24 4.59
CA TYR A 134 -7.06 14.55 4.75
C TYR A 134 -6.01 14.96 3.72
N VAL A 135 -6.35 15.77 2.71
CA VAL A 135 -5.41 16.20 1.68
C VAL A 135 -4.18 16.88 2.29
N GLY A 136 -3.00 16.45 1.86
CA GLY A 136 -1.70 16.91 2.36
C GLY A 136 -1.28 16.28 3.69
N LYS A 137 -2.13 15.44 4.30
CA LYS A 137 -1.79 14.67 5.50
C LYS A 137 -1.26 13.29 5.12
N ARG A 138 -0.41 12.78 5.98
CA ARG A 138 0.02 11.39 5.98
C ARG A 138 -0.88 10.58 6.90
N VAL A 139 -1.31 9.42 6.45
CA VAL A 139 -2.27 8.58 7.19
C VAL A 139 -1.86 7.11 7.19
N TRP A 140 -2.25 6.41 8.24
CA TRP A 140 -2.50 4.97 8.20
C TRP A 140 -3.95 4.76 7.80
N LEU A 141 -4.17 3.93 6.79
CA LEU A 141 -5.49 3.48 6.38
C LEU A 141 -5.60 1.99 6.67
N ARG A 142 -6.58 1.63 7.49
CA ARG A 142 -6.98 0.26 7.80
C ARG A 142 -8.27 -0.06 7.08
N VAL A 143 -8.26 -1.08 6.23
CA VAL A 143 -9.41 -1.42 5.40
C VAL A 143 -9.42 -2.90 5.04
N SER A 144 -10.61 -3.52 5.05
CA SER A 144 -10.74 -4.89 4.60
C SER A 144 -10.38 -4.99 3.10
N PRO A 145 -9.58 -6.00 2.67
CA PRO A 145 -9.21 -6.16 1.26
C PRO A 145 -10.41 -6.30 0.32
N ASN A 146 -11.58 -6.72 0.84
CA ASN A 146 -12.81 -6.84 0.05
C ASN A 146 -13.44 -5.50 -0.34
N HIS A 147 -12.98 -4.39 0.26
CA HIS A 147 -13.40 -3.03 -0.09
C HIS A 147 -12.51 -2.36 -1.15
N PHE A 148 -11.52 -3.09 -1.65
CA PHE A 148 -10.74 -2.67 -2.79
C PHE A 148 -11.16 -3.41 -4.05
N SER A 149 -11.16 -2.67 -5.14
CA SER A 149 -11.34 -3.21 -6.49
C SER A 149 -10.37 -2.59 -7.47
N TYR A 150 -9.96 -3.35 -8.49
CA TYR A 150 -9.26 -2.82 -9.64
C TYR A 150 -10.25 -2.42 -10.71
N SER A 151 -10.14 -1.19 -11.21
CA SER A 151 -10.88 -0.76 -12.38
C SER A 151 -10.58 -1.68 -13.57
N SER A 152 -11.64 -2.17 -14.21
CA SER A 152 -11.53 -2.86 -15.50
C SER A 152 -11.45 -1.88 -16.67
N ASP A 153 -11.77 -0.61 -16.44
CA ASP A 153 -11.85 0.41 -17.48
C ASP A 153 -10.48 1.06 -17.70
N ALA A 154 -9.74 0.53 -18.69
CA ALA A 154 -8.44 1.07 -19.08
C ALA A 154 -8.52 2.45 -19.76
N SER A 155 -9.74 2.88 -20.12
CA SER A 155 -10.03 4.22 -20.61
C SER A 155 -10.26 5.23 -19.48
N LEU A 156 -10.03 4.91 -18.21
CA LEU A 156 -9.97 5.95 -17.19
C LEU A 156 -8.62 6.68 -17.21
N PRO A 157 -8.55 7.91 -16.65
CA PRO A 157 -7.30 8.65 -16.47
C PRO A 157 -6.17 7.80 -15.89
N PHE A 158 -6.54 6.87 -15.01
CA PHE A 158 -5.62 6.03 -14.29
C PHE A 158 -5.37 4.66 -14.94
N GLY A 159 -6.19 4.21 -15.90
CA GLY A 159 -6.13 2.84 -16.45
C GLY A 159 -6.80 1.82 -15.53
N SER A 160 -6.14 0.68 -15.25
CA SER A 160 -6.63 -0.30 -14.26
C SER A 160 -6.08 -0.01 -12.86
N GLN A 161 -6.64 1.01 -12.20
CA GLN A 161 -6.20 1.44 -10.87
C GLN A 161 -6.93 0.73 -9.73
N LEU A 162 -6.26 0.66 -8.58
CA LEU A 162 -6.87 0.28 -7.31
C LEU A 162 -7.82 1.39 -6.85
N MET A 163 -9.04 1.01 -6.49
CA MET A 163 -10.11 1.89 -6.05
C MET A 163 -10.69 1.36 -4.75
N LEU A 164 -10.87 2.26 -3.79
CA LEU A 164 -11.67 2.03 -2.61
C LEU A 164 -13.15 2.11 -3.00
N ASP A 165 -13.95 1.15 -2.56
CA ASP A 165 -15.40 1.19 -2.77
C ASP A 165 -16.03 2.35 -1.99
N ASP A 166 -17.02 3.03 -2.57
CA ASP A 166 -17.61 4.25 -1.97
C ASP A 166 -18.24 4.05 -0.58
N ASN A 167 -18.62 2.81 -0.23
CA ASN A 167 -19.21 2.46 1.06
C ASN A 167 -18.25 1.67 1.96
N ALA A 168 -16.95 1.74 1.68
CA ALA A 168 -15.95 1.04 2.47
C ALA A 168 -15.92 1.54 3.91
N GLU A 169 -15.95 0.61 4.86
CA GLU A 169 -15.66 0.92 6.26
C GLU A 169 -14.13 1.02 6.42
N VAL A 170 -13.65 2.21 6.80
CA VAL A 170 -12.23 2.50 6.91
C VAL A 170 -11.86 3.02 8.29
N GLY A 171 -10.76 2.50 8.85
CA GLY A 171 -10.06 3.13 9.97
C GLY A 171 -8.99 4.06 9.42
N ILE A 172 -8.98 5.33 9.85
CA ILE A 172 -7.98 6.31 9.41
C ILE A 172 -7.30 6.91 10.64
N GLU A 173 -5.97 6.91 10.65
CA GLU A 173 -5.17 7.60 11.66
C GLU A 173 -4.22 8.58 10.98
N VAL A 174 -4.24 9.85 11.42
CA VAL A 174 -3.31 10.87 10.91
C VAL A 174 -1.96 10.74 11.61
N LEU A 175 -0.91 10.53 10.82
CA LEU A 175 0.47 10.45 11.28
C LEU A 175 1.05 11.86 11.46
N ASN A 176 0.98 12.37 12.68
CA ASN A 176 1.66 13.61 13.05
C ASN A 176 3.16 13.33 13.26
N TYR A 177 3.98 13.42 12.22
CA TYR A 177 5.41 13.60 12.44
C TYR A 177 5.67 15.03 12.95
N PRO A 178 6.39 15.22 14.07
CA PRO A 178 6.94 16.54 14.34
C PRO A 178 7.87 16.94 13.18
N PRO A 179 7.92 18.23 12.79
CA PRO A 179 8.89 18.67 11.79
C PRO A 179 10.29 18.26 12.24
N LEU A 180 11.10 17.72 11.32
CA LEU A 180 12.47 17.22 11.56
C LEU A 180 13.49 18.30 11.98
N ASN A 181 13.06 19.43 12.54
CA ASN A 181 13.91 20.49 13.07
C ASN A 181 13.74 20.62 14.59
N ASN A 182 14.49 19.80 15.34
CA ASN A 182 15.20 20.21 16.57
C ASN A 182 15.83 19.05 17.37
N ARG A 183 16.33 17.99 16.71
CA ARG A 183 17.30 17.11 17.39
C ARG A 183 18.70 17.70 17.27
N THR A 184 18.93 18.81 17.98
CA THR A 184 20.30 19.17 18.38
C THR A 184 20.79 17.99 19.21
N PRO A 185 21.89 17.30 18.84
CA PRO A 185 22.46 16.31 19.73
C PRO A 185 22.94 17.07 20.97
N ASP A 186 22.33 16.77 22.11
CA ASP A 186 22.84 17.16 23.42
C ASP A 186 24.22 16.51 23.58
N ARG A 187 25.24 17.24 23.14
CA ARG A 187 26.60 17.07 23.57
C ARG A 187 26.82 18.17 24.59
N THR A 188 26.71 17.87 25.87
CA THR A 188 27.88 17.80 26.74
C THR A 188 27.51 17.11 28.05
N VAL A 189 27.98 15.87 28.15
CA VAL A 189 28.22 15.10 29.36
C VAL A 189 29.15 15.93 30.28
N GLY A 190 28.71 16.25 31.50
CA GLY A 190 29.60 16.64 32.60
C GLY A 190 30.42 15.44 33.09
N PRO A 191 31.41 15.59 33.99
CA PRO A 191 31.61 16.68 34.96
C PRO A 191 32.74 17.68 34.61
#